data_AF-A0A0D0AFB4-F1
#
_entry.id   AF-A0A0D0AFB4-F1
#
_cell.length_a   1.000
_cell.length_b   1.000
_cell.length_c   1.000
_cell.angle_alpha   90.00
_cell.angle_beta   90.00
_cell.angle_gamma   90.00
#
_symmetry.space_group_name_H-M   'P 1'
#
loop_
_entity.id
_entity.type
_entity.pdbx_description
1 polymer ?
#
loop_
_entity_poly.entity_id
_entity_poly.type
_entity_poly.pdbx_seq_one_letter_code
_entity_poly.pdbx_strand_id
1 'polypeptide(L)'
;MPETTHRKPRPKLAPYVRKPRQKPSQDMPTTSAKDEQTTSRENLTLYDWMTVFTYIDEHPGASQEDIVQHFATKKTGALLFTQSTLSRKLKARLDLEQ
;
A
#
# COMPACT_ATOMS: atom_id res chain seq x y z
N MET A 1 12.27 -19.16 45.94
CA MET A 1 12.73 -17.75 45.84
C MET A 1 12.63 -17.33 44.38
N PRO A 2 11.77 -16.39 43.96
CA PRO A 2 11.84 -15.85 42.62
C PRO A 2 12.75 -14.61 42.59
N GLU A 3 13.85 -14.71 41.85
CA GLU A 3 14.79 -13.62 41.54
C GLU A 3 14.13 -12.60 40.60
N THR A 4 14.11 -11.32 40.97
CA THR A 4 13.57 -10.24 40.15
C THR A 4 14.64 -9.66 39.22
N THR A 5 14.56 -9.96 37.93
CA THR A 5 15.44 -9.32 36.93
C THR A 5 15.00 -7.87 36.69
N HIS A 6 15.67 -6.92 37.33
CA HIS A 6 15.47 -5.49 37.07
C HIS A 6 16.08 -5.08 35.71
N ARG A 7 15.27 -4.44 34.85
CA ARG A 7 15.75 -3.88 33.57
C ARG A 7 16.41 -2.53 33.80
N LYS A 8 17.52 -2.29 33.09
CA LYS A 8 18.26 -1.01 33.13
C LYS A 8 17.38 0.16 32.62
N PRO A 9 17.44 1.34 33.24
CA PRO A 9 16.76 2.53 32.75
C PRO A 9 17.27 2.92 31.36
N ARG A 10 16.35 3.22 30.44
CA ARG A 10 16.74 3.77 29.12
C ARG A 10 17.19 5.23 29.28
N PRO A 11 18.29 5.64 28.61
CA PRO A 11 18.69 7.04 28.59
C PRO A 11 17.65 7.88 27.83
N LYS A 12 17.34 9.07 28.35
CA LYS A 12 16.42 10.00 27.70
C LYS A 12 17.12 10.61 26.48
N LEU A 13 16.45 10.58 25.32
CA LEU A 13 16.92 11.26 24.12
C LEU A 13 16.90 12.78 24.34
N ALA A 14 17.86 13.46 23.71
CA ALA A 14 17.95 14.92 23.75
C ALA A 14 16.66 15.58 23.20
N PRO A 15 16.31 16.80 23.65
CA PRO A 15 15.14 17.53 23.15
C PRO A 15 15.19 17.72 21.64
N TYR A 16 14.08 17.42 20.97
CA TYR A 16 13.96 17.55 19.53
C TYR A 16 14.00 19.03 19.10
N VAL A 17 15.07 19.43 18.40
CA VAL A 17 15.20 20.78 17.83
C VAL A 17 14.30 20.89 16.60
N ARG A 18 13.18 21.64 16.70
CA ARG A 18 12.31 21.93 15.56
C ARG A 18 12.90 23.06 14.72
N LYS A 19 13.16 22.81 13.43
CA LYS A 19 13.46 23.87 12.45
C LYS A 19 12.17 24.66 12.15
N PRO A 20 12.22 26.00 12.05
CA PRO A 20 11.04 26.80 11.74
C PRO A 20 10.55 26.53 10.31
N ARG A 21 9.24 26.33 10.15
CA ARG A 21 8.57 26.22 8.84
C ARG A 21 8.56 27.59 8.16
N GLN A 22 8.93 27.64 6.88
CA GLN A 22 8.74 28.82 6.05
C GLN A 22 7.25 29.07 5.83
N LYS A 23 6.83 30.34 5.89
CA LYS A 23 5.45 30.76 5.62
C LYS A 23 5.20 30.73 4.10
N PRO A 24 4.09 30.16 3.62
CA PRO A 24 3.73 30.29 2.21
C PRO A 24 3.22 31.71 1.93
N SER A 25 3.64 32.29 0.81
CA SER A 25 3.12 33.56 0.26
C SER A 25 1.70 33.38 -0.29
N GLN A 26 0.90 34.42 -0.10
CA GLN A 26 -0.55 34.45 -0.35
C GLN A 26 -0.91 34.52 -1.84
N ASP A 27 -2.12 33.99 -2.13
CA ASP A 27 -2.98 34.27 -3.29
C ASP A 27 -2.68 33.60 -4.64
N MET A 28 -2.88 32.28 -4.67
CA MET A 28 -3.39 31.58 -5.86
C MET A 28 -4.24 30.39 -5.41
N PRO A 29 -5.46 30.15 -5.94
CA PRO A 29 -6.13 28.88 -5.72
C PRO A 29 -5.30 27.83 -6.47
N THR A 30 -4.39 27.19 -5.75
CA THR A 30 -3.70 26.01 -6.25
C THR A 30 -4.76 24.92 -6.36
N THR A 31 -5.33 24.76 -7.55
CA THR A 31 -6.11 23.58 -7.91
C THR A 31 -5.25 22.37 -7.61
N SER A 32 -5.47 21.74 -6.46
CA SER A 32 -4.84 20.49 -6.05
C SER A 32 -5.49 19.31 -6.77
N ALA A 33 -5.75 19.44 -8.07
CA ALA A 33 -5.95 18.28 -8.91
C ALA A 33 -4.54 17.71 -9.11
N LYS A 34 -4.16 16.76 -8.25
CA LYS A 34 -3.00 15.92 -8.53
C LYS A 34 -3.34 15.21 -9.84
N ASP A 35 -2.55 15.44 -10.88
CA ASP A 35 -2.50 14.50 -11.99
C ASP A 35 -2.36 13.11 -11.38
N GLU A 36 -3.19 12.17 -11.85
CA GLU A 36 -3.03 10.76 -11.53
C GLU A 36 -1.74 10.28 -12.18
N GLN A 37 -0.62 10.68 -11.59
CA GLN A 37 0.70 10.27 -11.98
C GLN A 37 0.65 8.74 -11.98
N THR A 38 0.99 8.18 -13.12
CA THR A 38 1.10 6.75 -13.43
C THR A 38 2.25 6.10 -12.66
N THR A 39 2.39 6.47 -11.39
CA THR A 39 3.26 5.88 -10.41
C THR A 39 2.47 4.76 -9.76
N SER A 40 2.88 3.52 -10.01
CA SER A 40 2.58 2.33 -9.19
C SER A 40 1.65 2.62 -8.01
N ARG A 41 0.36 2.28 -8.14
CA ARG A 41 -0.59 2.47 -7.05
C ARG A 41 -0.29 1.43 -5.96
N GLU A 42 0.40 1.85 -4.90
CA GLU A 42 0.63 1.02 -3.71
C GLU A 42 -0.71 0.69 -3.01
N ASN A 43 -1.70 1.56 -3.15
CA ASN A 43 -3.05 1.39 -2.61
C ASN A 43 -4.00 0.99 -3.75
N LEU A 44 -4.09 -0.32 -3.99
CA LEU A 44 -5.06 -0.88 -4.93
C LEU A 44 -6.48 -0.64 -4.44
N THR A 45 -7.29 -0.03 -5.30
CA THR A 45 -8.69 0.25 -5.02
C THR A 45 -9.50 -1.05 -5.04
N LEU A 46 -10.74 -1.01 -4.50
CA LEU A 46 -11.65 -2.16 -4.58
C LEU A 46 -11.91 -2.56 -6.04
N TYR A 47 -12.04 -1.58 -6.93
CA TYR A 47 -12.24 -1.80 -8.37
C TYR A 47 -11.05 -2.55 -9.01
N ASP A 48 -9.82 -2.18 -8.64
CA ASP A 48 -8.61 -2.87 -9.10
C ASP A 48 -8.62 -4.34 -8.65
N TRP A 49 -8.99 -4.60 -7.38
CA TRP A 49 -9.11 -5.96 -6.86
C TRP A 49 -10.19 -6.77 -7.56
N MET A 50 -11.33 -6.16 -7.88
CA MET A 50 -12.39 -6.85 -8.63
C MET A 50 -11.88 -7.27 -10.01
N THR A 51 -11.14 -6.38 -10.70
CA THR A 51 -10.52 -6.69 -11.99
C THR A 51 -9.49 -7.82 -11.90
N VAL A 52 -8.75 -7.90 -10.79
CA VAL A 52 -7.82 -9.01 -10.53
C VAL A 52 -8.59 -10.31 -10.29
N PHE A 53 -9.69 -10.28 -9.55
CA PHE A 53 -10.50 -11.48 -9.29
C PHE A 53 -11.17 -12.01 -10.55
N THR A 54 -11.73 -11.15 -11.41
CA THR A 54 -12.30 -11.59 -12.69
C THR A 54 -11.25 -12.26 -13.58
N TYR A 55 -10.03 -11.72 -13.60
CA TYR A 55 -8.92 -12.31 -14.35
C TYR A 55 -8.54 -13.71 -13.83
N ILE A 56 -8.58 -13.92 -12.51
CA ILE A 56 -8.30 -15.22 -11.89
C ILE A 56 -9.38 -16.24 -12.23
N ASP A 57 -10.65 -15.83 -12.20
CA ASP A 57 -11.77 -16.70 -12.53
C ASP A 57 -11.75 -17.12 -14.02
N GLU A 58 -11.30 -16.23 -14.91
CA GLU A 58 -11.07 -16.54 -16.33
C GLU A 58 -9.85 -17.44 -16.57
N HIS A 59 -8.87 -17.46 -15.65
CA HIS A 59 -7.60 -18.17 -15.80
C HIS A 59 -7.31 -19.10 -14.60
N PRO A 60 -8.10 -20.15 -14.37
CA PRO A 60 -7.96 -21.02 -13.19
C PRO A 60 -6.63 -21.81 -13.15
N GLY A 61 -5.91 -21.89 -14.27
CA GLY A 61 -4.60 -22.54 -14.36
C GLY A 61 -3.40 -21.60 -14.23
N ALA A 62 -3.62 -20.27 -14.15
CA ALA A 62 -2.52 -19.32 -14.02
C ALA A 62 -1.91 -19.38 -12.63
N SER A 63 -0.56 -19.39 -12.55
CA SER A 63 0.08 -19.29 -11.25
C SER A 63 -0.09 -17.88 -10.68
N GLN A 64 0.01 -17.78 -9.37
CA GLN A 64 -0.13 -16.49 -8.69
C GLN A 64 0.97 -15.49 -9.08
N GLU A 65 2.16 -15.99 -9.43
CA GLU A 65 3.27 -15.20 -9.93
C GLU A 65 2.98 -14.66 -11.33
N ASP A 66 2.42 -15.50 -12.21
CA ASP A 66 2.02 -15.08 -13.56
C ASP A 66 0.96 -13.97 -13.53
N ILE A 67 0.01 -14.06 -12.61
CA ILE A 67 -1.02 -13.03 -12.41
C ILE A 67 -0.37 -11.72 -11.97
N VAL A 68 0.53 -11.74 -10.99
CA VAL A 68 1.26 -10.55 -10.55
C VAL A 68 2.04 -9.93 -11.71
N GLN A 69 2.75 -10.75 -12.49
CA GLN A 69 3.54 -10.29 -13.63
C GLN A 69 2.66 -9.70 -14.74
N HIS A 70 1.50 -10.30 -15.02
CA HIS A 70 0.54 -9.79 -16.01
C HIS A 70 0.10 -8.37 -15.66
N PHE A 71 -0.29 -8.14 -14.41
CA PHE A 71 -0.77 -6.84 -13.96
C PHE A 71 0.33 -5.80 -13.76
N ALA A 72 1.55 -6.21 -13.45
CA ALA A 72 2.72 -5.34 -13.40
C ALA A 72 3.18 -4.85 -14.79
N THR A 73 2.98 -5.66 -15.84
CA THR A 73 3.44 -5.36 -17.21
C THR A 73 2.43 -4.51 -18.01
N LYS A 74 1.25 -4.21 -17.45
CA LYS A 74 0.22 -3.40 -18.13
C LYS A 74 0.72 -1.97 -18.36
N LYS A 75 0.63 -1.50 -19.63
CA LYS A 75 1.09 -0.16 -20.04
C LYS A 75 0.31 0.99 -19.40
N THR A 76 -0.96 0.75 -19.07
CA THR A 76 -1.84 1.73 -18.43
C THR A 76 -2.46 1.09 -17.19
N GLY A 77 -2.37 1.75 -16.04
CA GLY A 77 -2.93 1.22 -14.79
C GLY A 77 -2.21 -0.03 -14.29
N ALA A 78 -0.87 -0.06 -14.40
CA ALA A 78 -0.07 -1.13 -13.81
C ALA A 78 -0.40 -1.27 -12.32
N LEU A 79 -0.83 -2.46 -11.92
CA LEU A 79 -1.15 -2.78 -10.54
C LEU A 79 0.08 -3.44 -9.92
N LEU A 80 0.72 -2.75 -8.97
CA LEU A 80 1.86 -3.31 -8.26
C LEU A 80 1.38 -3.92 -6.94
N PHE A 81 1.37 -5.23 -6.89
CA PHE A 81 1.16 -6.00 -5.66
C PHE A 81 2.07 -7.21 -5.65
N THR A 82 2.36 -7.70 -4.44
CA THR A 82 3.12 -8.93 -4.26
C THR A 82 2.18 -10.13 -4.27
N GLN A 83 2.76 -11.31 -4.52
CA GLN A 83 2.08 -12.59 -4.33
C GLN A 83 1.48 -12.70 -2.91
N SER A 84 2.18 -12.26 -1.86
CA SER A 84 1.64 -12.30 -0.50
C SER A 84 0.37 -11.46 -0.32
N THR A 85 0.29 -10.29 -0.97
CA THR A 85 -0.90 -9.44 -0.95
C THR A 85 -2.08 -10.10 -1.66
N LEU A 86 -1.84 -10.68 -2.85
CA LEU A 86 -2.87 -11.40 -3.58
C LEU A 86 -3.39 -12.61 -2.79
N SER A 87 -2.52 -13.36 -2.10
CA SER A 87 -2.94 -14.51 -1.29
C SER A 87 -3.83 -14.08 -0.12
N ARG A 88 -3.47 -12.98 0.55
CA ARG A 88 -4.29 -12.41 1.63
C ARG A 88 -5.63 -11.92 1.12
N LYS A 89 -5.67 -11.32 -0.07
CA LYS A 89 -6.89 -10.83 -0.70
C LYS A 89 -7.81 -11.95 -1.16
N LEU A 90 -7.27 -13.05 -1.67
CA LEU A 90 -8.06 -14.25 -1.99
C LEU A 90 -8.71 -14.86 -0.74
N LYS A 91 -8.02 -14.86 0.40
CA LYS A 91 -8.63 -15.30 1.68
C LYS A 91 -9.74 -14.37 2.16
N ALA A 92 -9.57 -13.07 1.94
CA ALA A 92 -10.55 -12.04 2.31
C ALA A 92 -11.63 -11.83 1.24
N ARG A 93 -11.64 -12.60 0.14
CA ARG A 93 -12.57 -12.41 -0.98
C ARG A 93 -14.02 -12.53 -0.53
N LEU A 94 -14.32 -13.49 0.35
CA LEU A 94 -15.65 -13.67 0.95
C LEU A 94 -16.15 -12.44 1.72
N ASP A 95 -15.26 -11.69 2.36
CA ASP A 95 -15.62 -10.47 3.12
C ASP A 95 -15.77 -9.24 2.21
N LEU A 96 -15.24 -9.31 0.98
CA LEU A 96 -15.19 -8.20 0.03
C LEU A 96 -16.30 -8.27 -1.03
N GLU A 97 -16.92 -9.43 -1.24
CA GLU A 97 -18.02 -9.64 -2.20
C GLU A 97 -19.42 -9.51 -1.57
N GLN A 98 -19.54 -9.20 -0.26
CA GLN A 98 -20.82 -8.94 0.43
C GLN A 98 -21.20 -7.46 0.46
#